data_AF-A0A4P7CZV5-F1
#
_entry.id   AF-A0A4P7CZV5-F1
#
_cell.length_a   1.000
_cell.length_b   1.000
_cell.length_c   1.000
_cell.angle_alpha   90.00
_cell.angle_beta   90.00
_cell.angle_gamma   90.00
#
_symmetry.space_group_name_H-M   'P 1'
#
loop_
_entity.id
_entity.type
_entity.pdbx_description
1 polymer ?
#
loop_
_entity_poly.entity_id
_entity_poly.type
_entity_poly.pdbx_seq_one_letter_code
_entity_poly.pdbx_strand_id
1 'polypeptide(L)'
;MRPDRAFFDLQVRFAEGVARVAGMPLEKALLDCTNLYVRFGAGREFDAAHPLWAAYLQGVRACTDSRELGDWTWHFYRDCPAHLAAPPIVAAFGCFAWARDAHGGVRLHFNAHGVGDAAVSPLAAREAPRRRAELRQLFEHVRTHVGGNDPVVHGTSWLYNLPAYQRLFPPSYLASARAVERLRAMSLWGQFLDRHGQLRHDAARDLLTRLAETRDAGAIGQCFALRAIAVQAPASVFHEHGLATGHPR
;
A
#
# COMPACT_ATOMS: atom_id res chain seq x y z
N MET A 1 2.13 -0.55 -11.02
CA MET A 1 0.85 0.19 -11.13
C MET A 1 1.16 1.66 -11.29
N ARG A 2 0.63 2.31 -12.34
CA ARG A 2 0.56 3.77 -12.42
C ARG A 2 -0.90 4.16 -12.20
N PRO A 3 -1.26 4.76 -11.05
CA PRO A 3 -2.62 5.25 -10.83
C PRO A 3 -3.00 6.32 -11.86
N ASP A 4 -4.29 6.41 -12.17
CA ASP A 4 -4.84 7.47 -13.01
C ASP A 4 -4.95 8.82 -12.27
N ARG A 5 -5.32 9.88 -13.00
CA ARG A 5 -5.53 11.23 -12.45
C ARG A 5 -6.55 11.25 -11.30
N ALA A 6 -7.62 10.44 -11.40
CA ALA A 6 -8.70 10.43 -10.41
C ALA A 6 -8.23 9.96 -9.03
N PHE A 7 -7.21 9.09 -8.98
CA PHE A 7 -6.58 8.69 -7.72
C PHE A 7 -5.82 9.83 -7.02
N PHE A 8 -5.19 10.73 -7.78
CA PHE A 8 -4.52 11.91 -7.22
C PHE A 8 -5.55 12.94 -6.73
N ASP A 9 -6.61 13.16 -7.51
CA ASP A 9 -7.74 14.02 -7.13
C ASP A 9 -8.38 13.57 -5.80
N LEU A 10 -8.60 12.25 -5.63
CA LEU A 10 -9.12 11.71 -4.37
C LEU A 10 -8.24 12.10 -3.17
N GLN A 11 -6.92 12.00 -3.30
CA GLN A 11 -5.99 12.31 -2.20
C GLN A 11 -5.96 13.80 -1.87
N VAL A 12 -6.03 14.66 -2.88
CA VAL A 12 -6.15 16.12 -2.71
C VAL A 12 -7.43 16.45 -1.94
N ARG A 13 -8.58 15.96 -2.41
CA ARG A 13 -9.89 16.23 -1.78
C ARG A 13 -9.97 15.68 -0.36
N PHE A 14 -9.35 14.53 -0.13
CA PHE A 14 -9.20 13.98 1.22
C PHE A 14 -8.37 14.91 2.11
N ALA A 15 -7.23 15.41 1.64
CA ALA A 15 -6.39 16.33 2.39
C ALA A 15 -7.10 17.66 2.71
N GLU A 16 -7.88 18.22 1.78
CA GLU A 16 -8.71 19.40 2.02
C GLU A 16 -9.76 19.14 3.11
N GLY A 17 -10.42 17.98 3.07
CA GLY A 17 -11.37 17.57 4.10
C GLY A 17 -10.70 17.42 5.47
N VAL A 18 -9.51 16.82 5.52
CA VAL A 18 -8.70 16.69 6.75
C VAL A 18 -8.28 18.06 7.28
N ALA A 19 -7.78 18.95 6.43
CA ALA A 19 -7.38 20.30 6.81
C ALA A 19 -8.52 21.04 7.51
N ARG A 20 -9.74 20.93 6.95
CA ARG A 20 -10.96 21.50 7.54
C ARG A 20 -11.36 20.84 8.87
N VAL A 21 -11.37 19.52 8.95
CA VAL A 21 -11.81 18.79 10.16
C VAL A 21 -10.82 18.95 11.31
N ALA A 22 -9.52 18.90 11.02
CA ALA A 22 -8.45 18.98 12.02
C ALA A 22 -7.94 20.40 12.28
N GLY A 23 -8.46 21.40 11.55
CA GLY A 23 -7.99 22.80 11.65
C GLY A 23 -6.51 22.97 11.32
N MET A 24 -5.96 22.15 10.41
CA MET A 24 -4.54 22.18 10.04
C MET A 24 -4.31 22.80 8.66
N PRO A 25 -3.11 23.36 8.38
CA PRO A 25 -2.77 23.85 7.05
C PRO A 25 -2.88 22.75 5.99
N LEU A 26 -3.35 23.10 4.81
CA LEU A 26 -3.53 22.17 3.69
C LEU A 26 -2.21 21.50 3.29
N GLU A 27 -1.10 22.25 3.29
CA GLU A 27 0.22 21.72 2.97
C GLU A 27 0.66 20.62 3.93
N LYS A 28 0.28 20.76 5.21
CA LYS A 28 0.53 19.74 6.23
C LYS A 28 -0.37 18.52 6.02
N ALA A 29 -1.65 18.72 5.71
CA ALA A 29 -2.56 17.62 5.42
C ALA A 29 -2.13 16.83 4.16
N LEU A 30 -1.67 17.51 3.11
CA LEU A 30 -1.14 16.89 1.90
C LEU A 30 0.09 16.01 2.23
N LEU A 31 1.00 16.49 3.07
CA LEU A 31 2.20 15.73 3.47
C LEU A 31 1.86 14.55 4.40
N ASP A 32 1.02 14.79 5.39
CA ASP A 32 0.81 13.88 6.50
C ASP A 32 -0.25 12.81 6.23
N CYS A 33 -1.22 13.13 5.39
CA CYS A 33 -2.43 12.36 5.25
C CYS A 33 -2.58 11.73 3.85
N THR A 34 -1.60 11.90 2.96
CA THR A 34 -1.60 11.33 1.61
C THR A 34 -0.31 10.58 1.30
N ASN A 35 -0.29 9.79 0.24
CA ASN A 35 0.91 9.14 -0.28
C ASN A 35 1.67 9.97 -1.35
N LEU A 36 1.27 11.22 -1.60
CA LEU A 36 1.79 12.05 -2.70
C LEU A 36 3.32 12.20 -2.63
N TYR A 37 3.87 12.48 -1.45
CA TYR A 37 5.32 12.60 -1.23
C TYR A 37 6.11 11.38 -1.74
N VAL A 38 5.61 10.18 -1.45
CA VAL A 38 6.21 8.92 -1.94
C VAL A 38 6.01 8.77 -3.44
N ARG A 39 4.84 9.17 -3.97
CA ARG A 39 4.53 9.06 -5.41
C ARG A 39 5.33 9.99 -6.29
N PHE A 40 5.70 11.16 -5.77
CA PHE A 40 6.61 12.05 -6.47
C PHE A 40 8.08 11.62 -6.35
N GLY A 41 8.38 10.56 -5.60
CA GLY A 41 9.76 10.11 -5.41
C GLY A 41 10.57 11.07 -4.55
N ALA A 42 10.02 11.53 -3.43
CA ALA A 42 10.80 12.24 -2.40
C ALA A 42 11.29 11.32 -1.27
N GLY A 43 11.13 10.00 -1.42
CA GLY A 43 11.55 8.99 -0.45
C GLY A 43 10.46 8.67 0.58
N ARG A 44 10.87 8.38 1.82
CA ARG A 44 9.97 7.99 2.93
C ARG A 44 10.20 8.76 4.23
N GLU A 45 11.06 9.77 4.21
CA GLU A 45 11.35 10.62 5.37
C GLU A 45 10.22 11.61 5.67
N PHE A 46 9.41 11.96 4.65
CA PHE A 46 8.36 12.99 4.75
C PHE A 46 8.91 14.31 5.27
N ASP A 47 10.06 14.72 4.72
CA ASP A 47 10.70 15.98 5.05
C ASP A 47 9.94 17.13 4.39
N ALA A 48 9.34 18.00 5.22
CA ALA A 48 8.61 19.17 4.76
C ALA A 48 9.51 20.18 4.02
N ALA A 49 10.83 20.15 4.26
CA ALA A 49 11.81 20.99 3.59
C ALA A 49 12.39 20.35 2.32
N HIS A 50 11.97 19.14 1.95
CA HIS A 50 12.50 18.44 0.77
C HIS A 50 12.29 19.30 -0.50
N PRO A 51 13.33 19.56 -1.32
CA PRO A 51 13.24 20.48 -2.45
C PRO A 51 12.11 20.14 -3.44
N LEU A 52 11.92 18.86 -3.72
CA LEU A 52 10.83 18.37 -4.57
C LEU A 52 9.45 18.69 -3.97
N TRP A 53 9.29 18.51 -2.65
CA TRP A 53 8.04 18.83 -1.96
C TRP A 53 7.81 20.34 -1.92
N ALA A 54 8.85 21.13 -1.66
CA ALA A 54 8.78 22.59 -1.72
C ALA A 54 8.35 23.10 -3.10
N ALA A 55 8.88 22.54 -4.18
CA ALA A 55 8.48 22.86 -5.55
C ALA A 55 7.00 22.52 -5.82
N TYR A 56 6.53 21.36 -5.34
CA TYR A 56 5.11 21.03 -5.40
C TYR A 56 4.24 22.07 -4.68
N LEU A 57 4.62 22.44 -3.44
CA LEU A 57 3.85 23.39 -2.63
C LEU A 57 3.83 24.81 -3.20
N GLN A 58 4.82 25.22 -4.00
CA GLN A 58 4.77 26.51 -4.70
C GLN A 58 3.58 26.59 -5.64
N GLY A 59 3.31 25.54 -6.42
CA GLY A 59 2.13 25.51 -7.28
C GLY A 59 0.82 25.34 -6.50
N VAL A 60 0.82 24.60 -5.38
CA VAL A 60 -0.36 24.48 -4.50
C VAL A 60 -0.82 25.86 -4.02
N ARG A 61 0.11 26.75 -3.66
CA ARG A 61 -0.21 28.12 -3.21
C ARG A 61 -0.75 29.03 -4.31
N ALA A 62 -0.52 28.69 -5.58
CA ALA A 62 -1.05 29.44 -6.72
C ALA A 62 -2.45 28.96 -7.14
N CYS A 63 -2.89 27.78 -6.68
CA CYS A 63 -4.23 27.26 -6.95
C CYS A 63 -5.29 28.01 -6.13
N THR A 64 -6.41 28.31 -6.76
CA THR A 64 -7.53 29.04 -6.15
C THR A 64 -8.67 28.13 -5.71
N ASP A 65 -8.78 26.94 -6.31
CA ASP A 65 -9.79 25.94 -5.99
C ASP A 65 -9.27 24.50 -6.03
N SER A 66 -10.10 23.56 -5.58
CA SER A 66 -9.79 22.13 -5.51
C SER A 66 -9.53 21.50 -6.88
N ARG A 67 -10.18 22.00 -7.95
CA ARG A 67 -10.02 21.46 -9.30
C ARG A 67 -8.64 21.82 -9.84
N GLU A 68 -8.25 23.09 -9.71
CA GLU A 68 -6.91 23.57 -10.07
C GLU A 68 -5.84 22.82 -9.29
N LEU A 69 -6.07 22.58 -7.99
CA LEU A 69 -5.14 21.82 -7.15
C LEU A 69 -5.00 20.36 -7.61
N GLY A 70 -6.11 19.72 -8.00
CA GLY A 70 -6.10 18.38 -8.59
C GLY A 70 -5.32 18.33 -9.90
N ASP A 71 -5.53 19.31 -10.79
CA ASP A 71 -4.82 19.45 -12.06
C ASP A 71 -3.33 19.70 -11.87
N TRP A 72 -2.96 20.62 -10.97
CA TRP A 72 -1.58 20.87 -10.59
C TRP A 72 -0.91 19.60 -10.07
N THR A 73 -1.56 18.90 -9.14
CA THR A 73 -1.02 17.67 -8.52
C THR A 73 -0.76 16.58 -9.57
N TRP A 74 -1.68 16.42 -10.51
CA TRP A 74 -1.52 15.47 -11.62
C TRP A 74 -0.38 15.86 -12.56
N HIS A 75 -0.30 17.13 -12.97
CA HIS A 75 0.79 17.62 -13.81
C HIS A 75 2.13 17.46 -13.12
N PHE A 76 2.23 17.87 -11.86
CA PHE A 76 3.43 17.72 -11.07
C PHE A 76 3.86 16.25 -10.99
N TYR A 77 2.95 15.32 -10.73
CA TYR A 77 3.26 13.88 -10.75
C TYR A 77 3.81 13.39 -12.09
N ARG A 78 3.18 13.79 -13.20
CA ARG A 78 3.53 13.34 -14.54
C ARG A 78 4.90 13.87 -14.97
N ASP A 79 5.19 15.11 -14.62
CA ASP A 79 6.38 15.83 -15.05
C ASP A 79 7.55 15.62 -14.07
N CYS A 80 7.29 14.99 -12.91
CA CYS A 80 8.31 14.68 -11.92
C CYS A 80 9.30 13.62 -12.47
N PRO A 81 10.60 13.94 -12.63
CA PRO A 81 11.58 13.00 -13.18
C PRO A 81 11.90 11.85 -12.22
N ALA A 82 11.53 11.96 -10.95
CA ALA A 82 11.83 10.99 -9.91
C ALA A 82 10.73 9.93 -9.78
N HIS A 83 10.72 8.95 -10.68
CA HIS A 83 10.23 7.63 -10.30
C HIS A 83 11.30 6.97 -9.41
N LEU A 84 11.39 7.37 -8.13
CA LEU A 84 12.32 6.73 -7.22
C LEU A 84 12.07 5.22 -7.20
N ALA A 85 13.17 4.48 -7.30
CA ALA A 85 13.20 3.03 -7.31
C ALA A 85 12.31 2.50 -6.18
N ALA A 86 11.39 1.59 -6.53
CA ALA A 86 10.72 0.78 -5.53
C ALA A 86 11.80 0.19 -4.60
N PRO A 87 11.52 -0.01 -3.30
CA PRO A 87 12.49 -0.63 -2.41
C PRO A 87 13.03 -1.89 -3.07
N PRO A 88 14.37 -2.11 -3.05
CA PRO A 88 14.99 -3.16 -3.84
C PRO A 88 14.36 -4.49 -3.47
N ILE A 89 13.57 -5.02 -4.40
CA ILE A 89 13.00 -6.36 -4.29
C ILE A 89 14.17 -7.33 -4.49
N VAL A 90 14.30 -8.30 -3.58
CA VAL A 90 15.33 -9.33 -3.69
C VAL A 90 14.90 -10.37 -4.73
N ALA A 91 13.65 -10.84 -4.66
CA ALA A 91 13.07 -11.76 -5.64
C ALA A 91 11.55 -11.66 -5.69
N ALA A 92 10.96 -12.10 -6.81
CA ALA A 92 9.53 -12.19 -7.06
C ALA A 92 9.13 -13.59 -7.56
N PHE A 93 7.97 -14.06 -7.13
CA PHE A 93 7.37 -15.36 -7.41
C PHE A 93 5.89 -15.13 -7.71
N GLY A 94 5.56 -15.03 -9.00
CA GLY A 94 4.22 -14.67 -9.44
C GLY A 94 3.74 -13.36 -8.79
N CYS A 95 2.64 -13.42 -8.04
CA CYS A 95 2.07 -12.23 -7.39
C CYS A 95 2.80 -11.78 -6.12
N PHE A 96 3.78 -12.54 -5.65
CA PHE A 96 4.48 -12.24 -4.40
C PHE A 96 5.91 -11.81 -4.65
N ALA A 97 6.41 -10.89 -3.84
CA ALA A 97 7.80 -10.47 -3.85
C ALA A 97 8.25 -10.22 -2.43
N TRP A 98 9.56 -10.26 -2.20
CA TRP A 98 10.11 -9.90 -0.90
C TRP A 98 11.30 -8.95 -1.00
N ALA A 99 11.43 -8.11 0.02
CA ALA A 99 12.54 -7.21 0.21
C ALA A 99 13.15 -7.42 1.61
N ARG A 100 14.41 -7.03 1.79
CA ARG A 100 15.00 -6.97 3.13
C ARG A 100 14.34 -5.83 3.91
N ASP A 101 13.95 -6.11 5.14
CA ASP A 101 13.50 -5.07 6.05
C ASP A 101 14.70 -4.39 6.72
N ALA A 102 14.56 -3.12 7.08
CA ALA A 102 15.66 -2.33 7.67
C ALA A 102 16.19 -2.93 8.99
N HIS A 103 15.38 -3.71 9.69
CA HIS A 103 15.72 -4.35 10.97
C HIS A 103 16.12 -5.83 10.82
N GLY A 104 16.49 -6.29 9.61
CA GLY A 104 16.96 -7.66 9.39
C GLY A 104 15.87 -8.71 9.14
N GLY A 105 14.61 -8.28 9.00
CA GLY A 105 13.48 -9.14 8.62
C GLY A 105 13.27 -9.26 7.11
N VAL A 106 12.18 -9.95 6.74
CA VAL A 106 11.70 -10.11 5.37
C VAL A 106 10.39 -9.35 5.22
N ARG A 107 10.30 -8.43 4.25
CA ARG A 107 9.05 -7.72 3.95
C ARG A 107 8.35 -8.37 2.76
N LEU A 108 7.15 -8.88 2.99
CA LEU A 108 6.32 -9.47 1.94
C LEU A 108 5.52 -8.40 1.20
N HIS A 109 5.56 -8.48 -0.13
CA HIS A 109 4.81 -7.64 -1.05
C HIS A 109 3.88 -8.49 -1.90
N PHE A 110 2.69 -7.97 -2.18
CA PHE A 110 1.75 -8.56 -3.14
C PHE A 110 1.52 -7.57 -4.28
N ASN A 111 1.62 -8.06 -5.50
CA ASN A 111 1.38 -7.32 -6.72
C ASN A 111 0.51 -8.15 -7.67
N ALA A 112 -0.70 -7.67 -7.92
CA ALA A 112 -1.65 -8.32 -8.82
C ALA A 112 -1.34 -8.08 -10.32
N HIS A 113 -0.39 -7.22 -10.65
CA HIS A 113 -0.15 -6.81 -12.04
C HIS A 113 0.76 -7.75 -12.81
N GLY A 114 0.39 -8.04 -14.06
CA GLY A 114 1.25 -8.72 -15.04
C GLY A 114 1.39 -10.23 -14.81
N VAL A 115 0.60 -10.82 -13.91
CA VAL A 115 0.68 -12.25 -13.57
C VAL A 115 -0.70 -12.90 -13.72
N GLY A 116 -0.83 -13.79 -14.71
CA GLY A 116 -2.05 -14.57 -14.96
C GLY A 116 -2.95 -14.03 -16.08
N ASP A 117 -4.09 -14.67 -16.26
CA ASP A 117 -5.13 -14.26 -17.21
C ASP A 117 -5.80 -12.96 -16.72
N ALA A 118 -5.82 -11.94 -17.58
CA ALA A 118 -6.40 -10.63 -17.30
C ALA A 118 -7.89 -10.69 -16.91
N ALA A 119 -8.61 -11.75 -17.30
CA ALA A 119 -10.01 -11.94 -16.95
C ALA A 119 -10.24 -12.32 -15.48
N VAL A 120 -9.24 -12.87 -14.79
CA VAL A 120 -9.40 -13.51 -13.48
C VAL A 120 -8.66 -12.73 -12.40
N SER A 121 -9.36 -12.41 -11.30
CA SER A 121 -8.68 -11.84 -10.12
C SER A 121 -7.62 -12.83 -9.60
N PRO A 122 -6.38 -12.39 -9.31
CA PRO A 122 -5.37 -13.24 -8.68
C PRO A 122 -5.78 -13.77 -7.29
N LEU A 123 -6.81 -13.15 -6.68
CA LEU A 123 -7.42 -13.56 -5.42
C LEU A 123 -8.77 -14.29 -5.63
N ALA A 124 -9.11 -14.72 -6.84
CA ALA A 124 -10.23 -15.63 -7.06
C ALA A 124 -9.99 -16.97 -6.34
N ALA A 125 -11.05 -17.64 -5.88
CA ALA A 125 -10.92 -18.89 -5.13
C ALA A 125 -10.13 -19.97 -5.91
N ARG A 126 -10.36 -20.08 -7.22
CA ARG A 126 -9.64 -20.99 -8.12
C ARG A 126 -8.13 -20.72 -8.23
N GLU A 127 -7.69 -19.49 -7.98
CA GLU A 127 -6.29 -19.11 -8.02
C GLU A 127 -5.54 -19.41 -6.70
N ALA A 128 -6.27 -19.75 -5.62
CA ALA A 128 -5.67 -19.95 -4.30
C ALA A 128 -4.56 -21.02 -4.27
N PRO A 129 -4.72 -22.20 -4.93
CA PRO A 129 -3.64 -23.19 -4.98
C PRO A 129 -2.37 -22.65 -5.65
N ARG A 130 -2.52 -21.90 -6.75
CA ARG A 130 -1.40 -21.28 -7.46
C ARG A 130 -0.70 -20.23 -6.61
N ARG A 131 -1.46 -19.34 -5.95
CA ARG A 131 -0.91 -18.31 -5.05
C ARG A 131 -0.17 -18.92 -3.86
N ARG A 132 -0.66 -20.03 -3.29
CA ARG A 132 0.04 -20.77 -2.22
C ARG A 132 1.33 -21.43 -2.73
N ALA A 133 1.35 -21.93 -3.97
CA ALA A 133 2.57 -22.46 -4.58
C ALA A 133 3.64 -21.37 -4.80
N GLU A 134 3.23 -20.17 -5.19
CA GLU A 134 4.11 -18.99 -5.31
C GLU A 134 4.70 -18.59 -3.95
N LEU A 135 3.89 -18.53 -2.88
CA LEU A 135 4.38 -18.28 -1.52
C LEU A 135 5.38 -19.34 -1.07
N ARG A 136 5.13 -20.61 -1.41
CA ARG A 136 6.06 -21.72 -1.11
C ARG A 136 7.41 -21.53 -1.77
N GLN A 137 7.43 -21.23 -3.07
CA GLN A 137 8.69 -20.94 -3.78
C GLN A 137 9.42 -19.74 -3.18
N LEU A 138 8.66 -18.70 -2.79
CA LEU A 138 9.22 -17.52 -2.14
C LEU A 138 9.92 -17.88 -0.82
N PHE A 139 9.27 -18.63 0.07
CA PHE A 139 9.87 -18.94 1.37
C PHE A 139 11.03 -19.93 1.25
N GLU A 140 10.99 -20.86 0.29
CA GLU A 140 12.16 -21.69 -0.01
C GLU A 140 13.35 -20.84 -0.46
N HIS A 141 13.12 -19.82 -1.29
CA HIS A 141 14.16 -18.87 -1.67
C HIS A 141 14.65 -18.01 -0.50
N VAL A 142 13.75 -17.57 0.39
CA VAL A 142 14.13 -16.83 1.62
C VAL A 142 15.06 -17.67 2.48
N ARG A 143 14.74 -18.95 2.68
CA ARG A 143 15.54 -19.89 3.47
C ARG A 143 16.97 -20.02 2.95
N THR A 144 17.14 -20.13 1.64
CA THR A 144 18.47 -20.24 1.01
C THR A 144 19.24 -18.91 1.00
N HIS A 145 18.55 -17.77 0.87
CA HIS A 145 19.20 -16.46 0.71
C HIS A 145 19.48 -15.72 2.02
N VAL A 146 18.71 -15.96 3.07
CA VAL A 146 18.91 -15.30 4.37
C VAL A 146 19.86 -16.12 5.25
N GLY A 147 19.86 -17.45 5.12
CA GLY A 147 20.83 -18.38 5.72
C GLY A 147 20.74 -18.50 7.25
N GLY A 148 20.56 -19.73 7.76
CA GLY A 148 20.77 -20.12 9.17
C GLY A 148 19.86 -19.51 10.25
N ASN A 149 19.29 -18.33 10.01
CA ASN A 149 18.37 -17.63 10.90
C ASN A 149 16.93 -17.77 10.40
N ASP A 150 15.98 -17.76 11.32
CA ASP A 150 14.54 -17.75 11.02
C ASP A 150 14.04 -16.30 11.03
N PRO A 151 14.10 -15.56 9.89
CA PRO A 151 13.80 -14.14 9.89
C PRO A 151 12.32 -13.89 10.18
N VAL A 152 12.03 -12.77 10.85
CA VAL A 152 10.66 -12.31 10.99
C VAL A 152 10.16 -11.81 9.63
N VAL A 153 9.06 -12.39 9.17
CA VAL A 153 8.32 -11.99 7.98
C VAL A 153 7.33 -10.91 8.38
N HIS A 154 7.32 -9.80 7.67
CA HIS A 154 6.42 -8.67 7.88
C HIS A 154 5.53 -8.43 6.67
N GLY A 155 4.25 -8.22 6.92
CA GLY A 155 3.28 -7.76 5.93
C GLY A 155 2.60 -6.48 6.38
N THR A 156 2.26 -5.59 5.44
CA THR A 156 1.33 -4.49 5.72
C THR A 156 0.48 -4.18 4.50
N SER A 157 -0.84 -4.39 4.61
CA SER A 157 -1.77 -4.16 3.51
C SER A 157 -3.22 -4.07 3.99
N TRP A 158 -4.04 -3.33 3.26
CA TRP A 158 -5.50 -3.35 3.37
C TRP A 158 -6.09 -4.68 2.90
N LEU A 159 -5.36 -5.45 2.09
CA LEU A 159 -5.83 -6.75 1.59
C LEU A 159 -6.05 -7.76 2.72
N TYR A 160 -5.38 -7.62 3.86
CA TYR A 160 -5.59 -8.48 5.02
C TYR A 160 -6.97 -8.34 5.67
N ASN A 161 -7.81 -7.38 5.26
CA ASN A 161 -9.23 -7.35 5.63
C ASN A 161 -10.08 -8.32 4.79
N LEU A 162 -9.54 -8.85 3.68
CA LEU A 162 -10.29 -9.67 2.74
C LEU A 162 -10.10 -11.16 3.06
N PRO A 163 -11.18 -11.94 3.25
CA PRO A 163 -11.07 -13.40 3.42
C PRO A 163 -10.30 -14.06 2.26
N ALA A 164 -10.43 -13.50 1.06
CA ALA A 164 -9.77 -13.99 -0.14
C ALA A 164 -8.23 -13.88 -0.10
N TYR A 165 -7.70 -12.90 0.62
CA TYR A 165 -6.26 -12.74 0.81
C TYR A 165 -5.80 -13.52 2.05
N GLN A 166 -6.55 -13.45 3.14
CA GLN A 166 -6.25 -14.16 4.40
C GLN A 166 -6.05 -15.67 4.19
N ARG A 167 -6.91 -16.32 3.39
CA ARG A 167 -6.81 -17.78 3.14
C ARG A 167 -5.47 -18.24 2.54
N LEU A 168 -4.64 -17.33 2.05
CA LEU A 168 -3.33 -17.66 1.47
C LEU A 168 -2.25 -17.87 2.54
N PHE A 169 -2.51 -17.45 3.78
CA PHE A 169 -1.51 -17.36 4.83
C PHE A 169 -1.75 -18.35 5.99
N PRO A 170 -0.69 -18.75 6.71
CA PRO A 170 -0.82 -19.53 7.94
C PRO A 170 -1.65 -18.80 8.99
N PRO A 171 -2.51 -19.50 9.77
CA PRO A 171 -3.30 -18.89 10.83
C PRO A 171 -2.48 -18.12 11.88
N SER A 172 -1.32 -18.64 12.28
CA SER A 172 -0.43 -17.98 13.25
C SER A 172 0.16 -16.66 12.73
N TYR A 173 0.43 -16.54 11.44
CA TYR A 173 0.81 -15.26 10.81
C TYR A 173 -0.33 -14.25 10.88
N LEU A 174 -1.56 -14.69 10.61
CA LEU A 174 -2.75 -13.83 10.69
C LEU A 174 -3.14 -13.48 12.12
N ALA A 175 -2.84 -14.33 13.11
CA ALA A 175 -3.13 -14.07 14.52
C ALA A 175 -2.39 -12.84 15.07
N SER A 176 -1.28 -12.45 14.44
CA SER A 176 -0.52 -11.23 14.77
C SER A 176 -1.13 -9.93 14.22
N ALA A 177 -2.26 -10.01 13.51
CA ALA A 177 -2.86 -8.90 12.80
C ALA A 177 -3.17 -7.72 13.75
N ARG A 178 -2.58 -6.57 13.44
CA ARG A 178 -2.84 -5.31 14.12
C ARG A 178 -3.15 -4.21 13.12
N ALA A 179 -4.20 -3.45 13.38
CA ALA A 179 -4.47 -2.25 12.61
C ALA A 179 -3.35 -1.23 12.84
N VAL A 180 -2.89 -0.61 11.76
CA VAL A 180 -1.86 0.42 11.80
C VAL A 180 -2.31 1.62 10.98
N GLU A 181 -2.00 2.82 11.46
CA GLU A 181 -2.25 4.03 10.70
C GLU A 181 -1.20 4.20 9.60
N ARG A 182 -1.67 4.34 8.37
CA ARG A 182 -0.82 4.34 7.17
C ARG A 182 -1.34 5.32 6.13
N LEU A 183 -1.82 6.48 6.56
CA LEU A 183 -2.31 7.56 5.67
C LEU A 183 -1.26 7.96 4.62
N ARG A 184 0.03 7.75 4.91
CA ARG A 184 1.12 8.08 3.99
C ARG A 184 1.51 6.96 3.01
N ALA A 185 0.78 5.84 2.98
CA ALA A 185 1.23 4.63 2.29
C ALA A 185 0.17 3.92 1.45
N MET A 186 0.63 3.28 0.37
CA MET A 186 -0.19 2.45 -0.50
C MET A 186 -0.82 1.24 0.18
N SER A 187 -0.28 0.82 1.33
CA SER A 187 -0.89 -0.22 2.15
C SER A 187 -2.30 0.15 2.64
N LEU A 188 -2.65 1.44 2.65
CA LEU A 188 -4.02 1.91 2.90
C LEU A 188 -4.70 2.35 1.60
N TRP A 189 -4.05 3.21 0.83
CA TRP A 189 -4.64 3.84 -0.36
C TRP A 189 -4.92 2.89 -1.51
N GLY A 190 -4.26 1.72 -1.57
CA GLY A 190 -4.50 0.74 -2.63
C GLY A 190 -5.95 0.22 -2.68
N GLN A 191 -6.75 0.38 -1.61
CA GLN A 191 -8.15 -0.05 -1.59
C GLN A 191 -9.04 0.71 -2.59
N PHE A 192 -8.60 1.90 -3.02
CA PHE A 192 -9.31 2.72 -4.00
C PHE A 192 -8.91 2.44 -5.44
N LEU A 193 -7.98 1.51 -5.67
CA LEU A 193 -7.55 1.15 -7.01
C LEU A 193 -8.08 -0.24 -7.36
N ASP A 194 -8.51 -0.38 -8.60
CA ASP A 194 -8.77 -1.69 -9.17
C ASP A 194 -7.46 -2.35 -9.66
N ARG A 195 -7.58 -3.54 -10.26
CA ARG A 195 -6.43 -4.29 -10.79
C ARG A 195 -5.77 -3.62 -12.01
N HIS A 196 -6.43 -2.65 -12.65
CA HIS A 196 -5.91 -1.86 -13.76
C HIS A 196 -5.27 -0.55 -13.29
N GLY A 197 -5.37 -0.22 -12.00
CA GLY A 197 -4.90 1.04 -11.43
C GLY A 197 -5.88 2.20 -11.63
N GLN A 198 -7.13 1.89 -11.98
CA GLN A 198 -8.21 2.85 -12.10
C GLN A 198 -8.90 3.08 -10.76
N LEU A 199 -9.43 4.27 -10.56
CA LEU A 199 -10.14 4.60 -9.33
C LEU A 199 -11.45 3.79 -9.18
N ARG A 200 -11.64 3.19 -8.02
CA ARG A 200 -12.92 2.62 -7.58
C ARG A 200 -13.82 3.74 -7.07
N HIS A 201 -14.58 4.35 -7.99
CA HIS A 201 -15.37 5.56 -7.73
C HIS A 201 -16.33 5.46 -6.53
N ASP A 202 -17.01 4.32 -6.35
CA ASP A 202 -17.93 4.14 -5.22
C ASP A 202 -17.19 4.20 -3.87
N ALA A 203 -16.07 3.48 -3.74
CA ALA A 203 -15.27 3.50 -2.52
C ALA A 203 -14.69 4.90 -2.24
N ALA A 204 -14.27 5.61 -3.29
CA ALA A 204 -13.78 6.97 -3.19
C ALA A 204 -14.87 7.95 -2.71
N ARG A 205 -16.08 7.84 -3.25
CA ARG A 205 -17.24 8.63 -2.82
C ARG A 205 -17.56 8.36 -1.35
N ASP A 206 -17.61 7.10 -0.94
CA ASP A 206 -17.92 6.73 0.44
C ASP A 206 -16.89 7.31 1.44
N LEU A 207 -15.59 7.29 1.09
CA LEU A 207 -14.54 7.92 1.91
C LEU A 207 -14.83 9.41 2.12
N LEU A 208 -15.10 10.14 1.03
CA LEU A 208 -15.31 11.58 1.09
C LEU A 208 -16.63 11.94 1.79
N THR A 209 -17.69 11.14 1.63
CA THR A 209 -18.95 11.32 2.37
C THR A 209 -18.71 11.20 3.88
N ARG A 210 -18.05 10.13 4.34
CA ARG A 210 -17.76 9.94 5.78
C ARG A 210 -16.88 11.05 6.33
N LEU A 211 -15.89 11.50 5.56
CA LEU A 211 -15.03 12.63 5.95
C LEU A 211 -15.82 13.94 6.05
N ALA A 212 -16.79 14.17 5.16
CA ALA A 212 -17.65 15.35 5.20
C ALA A 212 -18.55 15.38 6.45
N GLU A 213 -18.96 14.20 6.94
CA GLU A 213 -19.77 14.02 8.15
C GLU A 213 -18.93 14.06 9.43
N THR A 214 -17.64 13.72 9.35
CA THR A 214 -16.74 13.69 10.50
C THR A 214 -16.53 15.09 11.08
N ARG A 215 -16.52 15.18 12.42
CA ARG A 215 -16.19 16.40 13.19
C ARG A 215 -15.03 16.22 14.16
N ASP A 216 -14.59 14.97 14.34
CA ASP A 216 -13.48 14.60 15.21
C ASP A 216 -12.25 14.27 14.36
N ALA A 217 -11.17 15.00 14.58
CA ALA A 217 -9.89 14.75 13.92
C ALA A 217 -9.33 13.34 14.26
N GLY A 218 -9.58 12.83 15.46
CA GLY A 218 -9.20 11.47 15.87
C GLY A 218 -9.94 10.36 15.10
N ALA A 219 -11.08 10.69 14.49
CA ALA A 219 -11.90 9.76 13.73
C ALA A 219 -11.56 9.75 12.21
N ILE A 220 -10.67 10.60 11.72
CA ILE A 220 -10.32 10.69 10.28
C ILE A 220 -9.90 9.33 9.71
N GLY A 221 -9.07 8.57 10.43
CA GLY A 221 -8.67 7.25 9.98
C GLY A 221 -9.86 6.28 9.82
N GLN A 222 -10.93 6.47 10.58
CA GLN A 222 -12.11 5.59 10.56
C GLN A 222 -12.99 5.82 9.32
N CYS A 223 -12.74 6.90 8.55
CA CYS A 223 -13.41 7.13 7.27
C CYS A 223 -13.07 6.04 6.23
N PHE A 224 -11.91 5.41 6.32
CA PHE A 224 -11.50 4.34 5.39
C PHE A 224 -12.30 3.06 5.68
N ALA A 225 -12.93 2.51 4.65
CA ALA A 225 -13.70 1.26 4.77
C ALA A 225 -12.83 0.08 5.22
N LEU A 226 -11.58 0.02 4.74
CA LEU A 226 -10.61 -0.99 5.13
C LEU A 226 -9.40 -0.34 5.79
N ARG A 227 -8.87 -1.00 6.83
CA ARG A 227 -7.70 -0.54 7.58
C ARG A 227 -6.42 -1.12 6.98
N ALA A 228 -5.30 -0.41 7.07
CA ALA A 228 -4.02 -1.08 6.85
C ALA A 228 -3.75 -2.01 8.04
N ILE A 229 -3.56 -3.29 7.77
CA ILE A 229 -3.24 -4.29 8.79
C ILE A 229 -1.79 -4.69 8.65
N ALA A 230 -1.04 -4.64 9.75
CA ALA A 230 0.29 -5.20 9.86
C ALA A 230 0.22 -6.59 10.48
N VAL A 231 1.01 -7.51 9.94
CA VAL A 231 1.14 -8.90 10.40
C VAL A 231 2.62 -9.26 10.43
N GLN A 232 2.97 -10.19 11.31
CA GLN A 232 4.31 -10.74 11.41
C GLN A 232 4.34 -12.16 11.98
N ALA A 233 5.28 -12.97 11.52
CA ALA A 233 5.65 -14.24 12.14
C ALA A 233 7.06 -14.64 11.69
N PRO A 234 7.73 -15.56 12.38
CA PRO A 234 8.94 -16.19 11.86
C PRO A 234 8.67 -16.91 10.52
N ALA A 235 9.69 -17.06 9.67
CA ALA A 235 9.57 -17.71 8.37
C ALA A 235 9.25 -19.22 8.49
N SER A 236 9.69 -19.87 9.56
CA SER A 236 9.37 -21.27 9.92
C SER A 236 7.88 -21.59 9.87
N VAL A 237 7.03 -20.66 10.32
CA VAL A 237 5.57 -20.81 10.29
C VAL A 237 5.04 -21.08 8.88
N PHE A 238 5.64 -20.49 7.85
CA PHE A 238 5.24 -20.73 6.47
C PHE A 238 5.69 -22.12 6.00
N HIS A 239 6.87 -22.56 6.43
CA HIS A 239 7.37 -23.89 6.11
C HIS A 239 6.51 -25.00 6.73
N GLU A 240 6.15 -24.87 8.01
CA GLU A 240 5.33 -25.83 8.77
C GLU A 240 3.89 -25.92 8.27
N HIS A 241 3.33 -24.83 7.73
CA HIS A 241 1.97 -24.79 7.17
C HIS A 241 1.83 -25.54 5.83
N GLY A 242 2.83 -26.34 5.44
CA GLY A 242 2.87 -27.04 4.16
C GLY A 242 3.21 -26.12 2.98
N LEU A 243 3.78 -24.94 3.24
CA LEU A 243 4.36 -24.07 2.21
C LEU A 243 5.88 -24.28 2.07
N ALA A 244 6.50 -25.26 2.73
CA ALA A 244 7.76 -25.87 2.29
C ALA A 244 7.61 -27.38 2.12
N THR A 245 8.49 -27.95 1.29
CA THR A 245 8.30 -29.23 0.63
C THR A 245 7.94 -30.39 1.56
N GLY A 246 6.92 -31.15 1.15
CA GLY A 246 7.03 -32.59 1.24
C GLY A 246 8.16 -33.04 0.32
N HIS A 247 9.19 -33.67 0.88
CA HIS A 247 9.97 -34.64 0.13
C HIS A 247 9.12 -35.91 -0.01
N PRO A 248 8.96 -36.49 -1.21
CA PRO A 248 8.53 -37.88 -1.30
C PRO A 248 9.64 -38.74 -0.70
N ARG A 249 9.27 -39.57 0.28
CA ARG A 249 9.99 -40.82 0.53
C ARG A 249 9.42 -41.88 -0.39
#